data_AF-A0A8J5RXL1-F1
#
_entry.id   AF-A0A8J5RXL1-F1
#
_cell.length_a   1.000
_cell.length_b   1.000
_cell.length_c   1.000
_cell.angle_alpha   90.00
_cell.angle_beta   90.00
_cell.angle_gamma   90.00
#
_symmetry.space_group_name_H-M   'P 1'
#
loop_
_entity.id
_entity.type
_entity.pdbx_description
1 polymer ?
#
loop_
_entity_poly.entity_id
_entity_poly.type
_entity_poly.pdbx_seq_one_letter_code
_entity_poly.pdbx_strand_id
1 'polypeptide(L)'
;MSMDSDTSSQGGDHRSFRQITRDRLLFEMLRSTSKHSKSTWKVLIMDKLTVKIMSYSCKMADITEEGISLVEDLYKRRQPLPSLAAIYFIQPTKENNVFALDMTL
;
A
#
# COMPACT_ATOMS: atom_id res chain seq x y z
N MET A 1 -26.32 -32.34 32.39
CA MET A 1 -26.82 -31.38 31.39
C MET A 1 -25.70 -31.28 30.36
N SER A 2 -25.86 -31.98 29.25
CA SER A 2 -24.80 -32.22 28.27
C SER A 2 -24.67 -30.99 27.35
N MET A 3 -23.44 -30.52 27.17
CA MET A 3 -23.07 -29.49 26.20
C MET A 3 -22.73 -30.18 24.89
N ASP A 4 -23.68 -30.23 23.97
CA ASP A 4 -23.44 -30.64 22.58
C ASP A 4 -23.13 -29.37 21.76
N SER A 5 -21.84 -29.16 21.50
CA SER A 5 -21.33 -28.14 20.59
C SER A 5 -20.88 -28.82 19.31
N ASP A 6 -21.78 -28.94 18.33
CA ASP A 6 -21.41 -29.29 16.95
C ASP A 6 -22.42 -28.68 15.95
N THR A 7 -22.00 -27.60 15.29
CA THR A 7 -22.32 -27.42 13.87
C THR A 7 -21.33 -26.44 13.26
N SER A 8 -20.32 -27.03 12.62
CA SER A 8 -19.38 -26.42 11.69
C SER A 8 -20.15 -25.90 10.47
N SER A 9 -20.51 -24.62 10.50
CA SER A 9 -20.97 -23.96 9.28
C SER A 9 -19.77 -23.74 8.37
N GLN A 10 -19.74 -24.48 7.28
CA GLN A 10 -18.98 -24.17 6.06
C GLN A 10 -19.36 -22.74 5.61
N GLY A 11 -18.68 -21.74 6.16
CA GLY A 11 -18.78 -20.36 5.68
C GLY A 11 -17.90 -20.25 4.45
N GLY A 12 -18.50 -19.99 3.29
CA GLY A 12 -17.77 -19.72 2.05
C GLY A 12 -16.68 -18.68 2.28
N ASP A 13 -15.63 -18.70 1.44
CA ASP A 13 -14.48 -17.78 1.43
C ASP A 13 -14.89 -16.30 1.20
N HIS A 14 -15.72 -15.75 2.07
CA HIS A 14 -16.15 -14.37 2.03
C HIS A 14 -15.03 -13.52 2.61
N ARG A 15 -14.07 -13.17 1.76
CA ARG A 15 -13.09 -12.14 2.08
C ARG A 15 -13.82 -10.81 2.26
N SER A 16 -13.61 -10.18 3.41
CA SER A 16 -14.13 -8.84 3.66
C SER A 16 -13.55 -7.83 2.66
N PHE A 17 -14.27 -6.75 2.37
CA PHE A 17 -13.79 -5.68 1.49
C PHE A 17 -12.40 -5.15 1.94
N ARG A 18 -12.19 -5.07 3.26
CA ARG A 18 -10.90 -4.71 3.86
C ARG A 18 -9.79 -5.70 3.50
N GLN A 19 -10.04 -7.00 3.59
CA GLN A 19 -9.07 -8.04 3.20
C GLN A 19 -8.79 -7.99 1.70
N ILE A 20 -9.81 -7.84 0.85
CA ILE A 20 -9.63 -7.74 -0.60
C ILE A 20 -8.78 -6.50 -0.96
N THR A 21 -9.09 -5.36 -0.34
CA THR A 21 -8.35 -4.11 -0.58
C THR A 21 -6.92 -4.22 -0.10
N ARG A 22 -6.71 -4.80 1.09
CA ARG A 22 -5.38 -5.10 1.63
C ARG A 22 -4.58 -5.97 0.69
N ASP A 23 -5.14 -7.08 0.21
CA ASP A 23 -4.45 -8.04 -0.66
C ASP A 23 -4.03 -7.36 -1.97
N ARG A 24 -4.93 -6.59 -2.57
CA ARG A 24 -4.64 -5.83 -3.80
C ARG A 24 -3.54 -4.80 -3.59
N LEU A 25 -3.59 -4.01 -2.51
CA LEU A 25 -2.60 -2.97 -2.26
C LEU A 25 -1.24 -3.56 -1.87
N LEU A 26 -1.18 -4.49 -0.91
CA LEU A 26 0.10 -5.02 -0.45
C LEU A 26 0.72 -5.98 -1.47
N PHE A 27 -0.04 -6.95 -1.98
CA PHE A 27 0.52 -7.99 -2.84
C PHE A 27 0.53 -7.60 -4.31
N GLU A 28 -0.55 -7.05 -4.85
CA GLU A 28 -0.57 -6.71 -6.27
C GLU A 28 0.21 -5.42 -6.56
N MET A 29 0.17 -4.41 -5.67
CA MET A 29 0.90 -3.15 -5.89
C MET A 29 2.33 -3.18 -5.32
N LEU A 30 2.51 -3.42 -4.01
CA LEU A 30 3.86 -3.29 -3.41
C LEU A 30 4.76 -4.49 -3.76
N ARG A 31 4.27 -5.72 -3.63
CA ARG A 31 5.08 -6.91 -3.90
C ARG A 31 5.44 -7.09 -5.38
N SER A 32 4.56 -6.71 -6.31
CA SER A 32 4.85 -6.82 -7.75
C SER A 32 6.06 -5.99 -8.17
N THR A 33 6.25 -4.82 -7.56
CA THR A 33 7.41 -3.96 -7.81
C THR A 33 8.72 -4.55 -7.23
N SER A 34 8.65 -5.47 -6.26
CA SER A 34 9.82 -6.13 -5.66
C SER A 34 10.52 -7.10 -6.59
N LYS A 35 9.77 -7.70 -7.53
CA LYS A 35 10.34 -8.64 -8.51
C LYS A 35 11.32 -7.98 -9.50
N HIS A 36 11.28 -6.65 -9.63
CA HIS A 36 12.04 -5.93 -10.65
C HIS A 36 13.23 -5.14 -10.09
N SER A 37 13.25 -4.86 -8.78
CA SER A 37 14.33 -4.09 -8.14
C SER A 37 15.18 -4.97 -7.25
N LYS A 38 16.50 -5.05 -7.51
CA LYS A 38 17.48 -5.62 -6.56
C LYS A 38 17.62 -4.77 -5.27
N SER A 39 17.03 -3.58 -5.26
CA SER A 39 17.01 -2.63 -4.15
C SER A 39 15.93 -3.03 -3.14
N THR A 40 16.38 -3.42 -1.94
CA THR A 40 15.52 -3.82 -0.80
C THR A 40 14.74 -2.67 -0.18
N TRP A 41 15.05 -1.42 -0.57
CA TRP A 41 14.57 -0.21 0.08
C TRP A 41 13.86 0.67 -0.93
N LYS A 42 12.58 0.98 -0.66
CA LYS A 42 11.73 1.79 -1.53
C LYS A 42 10.96 2.85 -0.76
N VAL A 43 10.63 3.94 -1.45
CA VAL A 43 9.80 5.03 -0.92
C VAL A 43 8.39 4.90 -1.51
N LEU A 44 7.37 4.90 -0.65
CA LEU A 44 5.97 4.93 -1.06
C LEU A 44 5.43 6.36 -0.96
N ILE A 45 5.01 6.89 -2.10
CA ILE A 45 4.53 8.26 -2.27
C ILE A 45 3.02 8.23 -2.36
N MET A 46 2.36 8.99 -1.49
CA MET A 46 0.91 8.95 -1.36
C MET A 46 0.28 10.33 -1.30
N ASP A 47 -0.98 10.42 -1.72
CA ASP A 47 -1.79 11.62 -1.55
C ASP A 47 -2.69 11.53 -0.31
N LYS A 48 -3.39 12.62 0.00
CA LYS A 48 -4.27 12.71 1.18
C LYS A 48 -5.39 11.67 1.18
N LEU A 49 -5.87 11.22 0.02
CA LEU A 49 -6.96 10.24 -0.07
C LEU A 49 -6.45 8.81 0.08
N THR A 50 -5.42 8.45 -0.67
CA THR A 50 -4.75 7.15 -0.63
C THR A 50 -4.16 6.86 0.74
N VAL A 51 -3.65 7.87 1.47
CA VAL A 51 -3.25 7.72 2.88
C VAL A 51 -4.41 7.22 3.74
N LYS A 52 -5.62 7.78 3.55
CA LYS A 52 -6.80 7.29 4.25
C LYS A 52 -7.11 5.85 3.85
N ILE A 53 -7.17 5.54 2.56
CA ILE A 53 -7.49 4.19 2.04
C ILE A 53 -6.54 3.13 2.64
N MET A 54 -5.24 3.41 2.63
CA MET A 54 -4.22 2.54 3.22
C MET A 54 -4.40 2.39 4.73
N SER A 55 -4.61 3.48 5.46
CA SER A 55 -4.81 3.44 6.91
C SER A 55 -6.01 2.58 7.34
N TYR A 56 -7.06 2.50 6.51
CA TYR A 56 -8.21 1.62 6.75
C TYR A 56 -7.92 0.14 6.45
N SER A 57 -7.04 -0.14 5.49
CA SER A 57 -6.84 -1.49 4.94
C SER A 57 -5.66 -2.23 5.58
N CYS A 58 -4.59 -1.52 5.93
CA CYS A 58 -3.31 -2.08 6.37
C CYS A 58 -2.65 -1.22 7.46
N LYS A 59 -1.81 -1.85 8.28
CA LYS A 59 -0.98 -1.20 9.29
C LYS A 59 0.39 -0.88 8.68
N MET A 60 1.15 0.03 9.31
CA MET A 60 2.53 0.33 8.88
C MET A 60 3.45 -0.88 8.86
N ALA A 61 3.30 -1.81 9.81
CA ALA A 61 4.08 -3.05 9.84
C ALA A 61 3.94 -3.84 8.52
N ASP A 62 2.72 -3.97 8.02
CA ASP A 62 2.43 -4.71 6.78
C ASP A 62 3.06 -4.05 5.55
N ILE A 63 3.17 -2.72 5.57
CA ILE A 63 3.75 -1.94 4.47
C ILE A 63 5.28 -2.08 4.48
N THR A 64 5.88 -2.04 5.68
CA THR A 64 7.33 -2.23 5.85
C THR A 64 7.77 -3.66 5.53
N GLU A 65 6.94 -4.66 5.80
CA GLU A 65 7.20 -6.06 5.44
C GLU A 65 7.30 -6.29 3.92
N GLU A 66 6.61 -5.47 3.11
CA GLU A 66 6.68 -5.52 1.64
C GLU A 66 7.87 -4.74 1.05
N GLY A 67 8.82 -4.30 1.89
CA GLY A 67 10.06 -3.65 1.47
C GLY A 67 9.95 -2.14 1.24
N ILE A 68 8.95 -1.50 1.86
CA ILE A 68 8.82 -0.04 1.90
C ILE A 68 9.52 0.49 3.14
N SER A 69 10.55 1.30 2.94
CA SER A 69 11.34 1.87 4.05
C SER A 69 10.83 3.23 4.51
N LEU A 70 10.15 3.94 3.62
CA LEU A 70 9.69 5.30 3.87
C LEU A 70 8.35 5.51 3.18
N VAL A 71 7.41 6.17 3.84
CA VAL A 71 6.21 6.69 3.17
C VAL A 71 6.16 8.21 3.30
N GLU A 72 5.98 8.87 2.16
CA GLU A 72 6.00 10.32 2.05
C GLU A 72 4.71 10.85 1.42
N ASP A 73 4.37 12.07 1.81
CA ASP A 73 3.23 12.80 1.27
C ASP A 73 3.62 13.51 -0.03
N LEU A 74 2.78 13.37 -1.05
CA LEU A 74 2.92 14.01 -2.36
C LEU A 74 3.04 15.54 -2.25
N TYR A 75 2.33 16.16 -1.30
CA TYR A 75 2.23 17.62 -1.18
C TYR A 75 3.34 18.24 -0.33
N LYS A 76 4.21 17.44 0.28
CA LYS A 76 5.34 17.95 1.06
C LYS A 76 6.58 18.10 0.16
N ARG A 77 7.42 19.10 0.46
CA ARG A 77 8.75 19.20 -0.16
C ARG A 77 9.59 18.01 0.29
N ARG A 78 10.08 17.23 -0.67
CA ARG A 78 10.87 16.02 -0.44
C ARG A 78 12.31 16.24 -0.84
N GLN A 79 13.21 15.48 -0.24
CA GLN A 79 14.60 15.45 -0.69
C GLN A 79 14.72 14.48 -1.86
N PRO A 80 15.47 14.82 -2.92
CA PRO A 80 15.75 13.87 -3.98
C PRO A 80 16.58 12.72 -3.41
N LEU A 81 16.02 11.51 -3.43
CA LEU A 81 16.68 10.27 -3.00
C LEU A 81 16.96 9.40 -4.24
N PRO A 82 17.98 9.75 -5.06
CA PRO A 82 18.22 9.11 -6.35
C PRO A 82 18.63 7.63 -6.25
N SER A 83 19.00 7.17 -5.06
CA SER A 83 19.39 5.79 -4.80
C SER A 83 18.24 4.85 -4.46
N LEU A 84 17.03 5.37 -4.20
CA LEU A 84 15.86 4.59 -3.80
C LEU A 84 14.81 4.56 -4.90
N ALA A 85 14.20 3.40 -5.11
CA ALA A 85 13.05 3.28 -6.02
C ALA A 85 11.80 3.87 -5.35
N ALA A 86 11.01 4.63 -6.11
CA ALA A 86 9.77 5.25 -5.62
C ALA A 86 8.54 4.57 -6.22
N ILE A 87 7.51 4.35 -5.39
CA ILE A 87 6.20 3.84 -5.80
C ILE A 87 5.19 4.96 -5.56
N TYR A 88 4.45 5.36 -6.60
CA TYR A 88 3.42 6.39 -6.48
C TYR A 88 2.04 5.74 -6.38
N PHE A 89 1.39 5.90 -5.24
CA PHE A 89 -0.02 5.57 -5.05
C PHE A 89 -0.81 6.86 -4.85
N ILE A 90 -1.30 7.43 -5.96
CA ILE A 90 -1.95 8.73 -5.98
C ILE A 90 -3.21 8.67 -6.85
N GLN A 91 -4.18 9.54 -6.57
CA GLN A 91 -5.33 9.71 -7.45
C GLN A 91 -4.88 10.34 -8.79
N PRO A 92 -5.39 9.89 -9.94
CA PRO A 92 -5.05 10.45 -11.25
C PRO A 92 -5.76 11.80 -11.48
N THR A 93 -5.45 12.81 -10.68
CA THR A 93 -5.92 14.19 -10.85
C THR A 93 -4.87 15.04 -11.57
N LYS A 94 -5.30 16.13 -12.19
CA LYS A 94 -4.38 17.07 -12.86
C LYS A 94 -3.32 17.59 -11.90
N GLU A 95 -3.72 17.99 -10.70
CA GLU A 95 -2.82 18.50 -9.66
C GLU A 95 -1.78 17.46 -9.25
N ASN A 96 -2.20 16.24 -8.92
CA ASN A 96 -1.30 15.19 -8.46
C ASN A 96 -0.30 14.76 -9.55
N ASN A 97 -0.75 14.72 -10.81
CA ASN A 97 0.12 14.43 -11.95
C ASN A 97 1.19 15.51 -12.13
N VAL A 98 0.81 16.80 -11.99
CA VAL A 98 1.79 17.90 -12.05
C VAL A 98 2.81 17.77 -10.92
N PHE A 99 2.38 17.53 -9.67
CA PHE A 99 3.31 17.34 -8.55
C PHE A 99 4.21 16.10 -8.69
N ALA A 100 3.73 15.03 -9.31
CA ALA A 100 4.55 13.85 -9.58
C ALA A 100 5.60 14.12 -10.67
N LEU A 101 5.24 14.85 -11.73
CA LEU A 101 6.11 15.15 -12.87
C LEU A 101 7.14 16.25 -12.55
N ASP A 102 6.74 17.28 -11.81
CA ASP A 102 7.61 18.39 -11.39
C ASP A 102 8.81 17.92 -10.53
N MET A 103 8.71 16.72 -9.96
CA MET A 103 9.75 16.11 -9.12
C MET A 103 10.69 15.18 -9.90
N THR A 104 10.49 15.01 -11.22
CA THR A 104 11.33 14.16 -12.09
C THR A 104 12.26 14.98 -13.02
N LEU A 105 12.16 16.31 -12.99
CA LEU A 105 13.02 17.28 -13.69
C LEU A 105 13.90 18.03 -12.68
#